data_AF-A0A3A5VP81-F1
#
_entry.id   AF-A0A3A5VP81-F1
#
_cell.length_a   1.000
_cell.length_b   1.000
_cell.length_c   1.000
_cell.angle_alpha   90.00
_cell.angle_beta   90.00
_cell.angle_gamma   90.00
#
_symmetry.space_group_name_H-M   'P 1'
#
loop_
_entity.id
_entity.type
_entity.pdbx_description
1 polymer ?
#
loop_
_entity_poly.entity_id
_entity_poly.type
_entity_poly.pdbx_seq_one_letter_code
_entity_poly.pdbx_strand_id
1 'polypeptide(L)'
;MYINEDDYDWDYSDASRVSTGYDDDGDCLESQLLESQKDTNGDGIPCNIRIVFNTLTGEYQIFADSGVDEDPDEDRYGKEAQHRAFVLAIGKLGFVFLLSIFIPLFLATGLIRDEMTSGTMHYMTAKPIARGEIFLYRMLGYLGIVWPYMLVMCLLMAIISGLLGPGDQFFRFADLGVWFSVLIAALLATLVYGMLFSFLGVLWKYGIILALPIAAWELGMALLSMSVPESTFLRMSVVGWSMSIIDSGALLVWPDMDMFTAAGSWAGGSNDGNSFFSFETEALPGHGALEWAQSDLGLGMGPYPTIIVSMLVLVAQAAFFWFIGQLVFKSKEIE
;
A
#
# COMPACT_ATOMS: atom_id res chain seq x y z
N MET A 1 -14.86 -34.69 4.18
CA MET A 1 -13.39 -34.53 4.11
C MET A 1 -13.21 -34.09 2.69
N TYR A 2 -13.25 -32.78 2.51
CA TYR A 2 -13.02 -32.16 1.22
C TYR A 2 -11.59 -32.49 0.82
N ILE A 3 -11.43 -33.01 -0.40
CA ILE A 3 -10.13 -33.32 -0.96
C ILE A 3 -9.53 -31.95 -1.30
N ASN A 4 -8.25 -31.72 -0.98
CA ASN A 4 -7.56 -30.51 -1.42
C ASN A 4 -7.46 -30.62 -2.94
N GLU A 5 -8.22 -29.80 -3.64
CA GLU A 5 -8.25 -29.77 -5.09
C GLU A 5 -7.20 -28.77 -5.57
N ASP A 6 -6.78 -28.95 -6.81
CA ASP A 6 -5.62 -28.35 -7.45
C ASP A 6 -5.66 -26.81 -7.56
N ASP A 7 -4.67 -26.29 -8.28
CA ASP A 7 -4.48 -24.85 -8.46
C ASP A 7 -5.66 -24.21 -9.18
N TYR A 8 -5.93 -22.93 -8.89
CA TYR A 8 -6.84 -22.14 -9.71
C TYR A 8 -6.35 -22.02 -11.16
N ASP A 9 -7.10 -22.63 -12.08
CA ASP A 9 -6.92 -22.49 -13.52
C ASP A 9 -7.64 -21.25 -14.06
N TRP A 10 -7.30 -20.10 -13.47
CA TRP A 10 -7.86 -18.80 -13.84
C TRP A 10 -6.90 -18.07 -14.77
N ASP A 11 -7.31 -17.81 -16.01
CA ASP A 11 -6.54 -16.99 -16.94
C ASP A 11 -6.72 -15.51 -16.58
N TYR A 12 -5.73 -14.96 -15.88
CA TYR A 12 -5.69 -13.56 -15.44
C TYR A 12 -5.37 -12.56 -16.57
N SER A 13 -5.29 -12.99 -17.84
CA SER A 13 -4.76 -12.17 -18.94
C SER A 13 -5.76 -11.23 -19.63
N ASP A 14 -7.07 -11.40 -19.45
CA ASP A 14 -8.10 -10.54 -20.07
C ASP A 14 -9.09 -9.99 -19.03
N ALA A 15 -9.41 -8.70 -19.06
CA ALA A 15 -10.02 -8.00 -17.92
C ALA A 15 -11.52 -7.71 -18.07
N SER A 16 -12.12 -7.99 -19.23
CA SER A 16 -13.52 -7.60 -19.49
C SER A 16 -14.52 -8.75 -19.32
N ARG A 17 -14.22 -9.90 -19.91
CA ARG A 17 -14.97 -11.16 -19.79
C ARG A 17 -14.02 -12.33 -20.03
N VAL A 18 -13.87 -13.18 -19.03
CA VAL A 18 -13.05 -14.40 -19.14
C VAL A 18 -13.93 -15.60 -18.88
N SER A 19 -13.82 -16.60 -19.73
CA SER A 19 -14.27 -17.96 -19.45
C SER A 19 -13.02 -18.75 -19.06
N THR A 20 -12.95 -19.17 -17.80
CA THR A 20 -11.81 -19.89 -17.22
C THR A 20 -12.30 -20.97 -16.25
N GLY A 21 -11.41 -21.68 -15.57
CA GLY A 21 -11.78 -22.81 -14.71
C GLY A 21 -11.81 -24.09 -15.53
N TYR A 22 -11.29 -25.16 -14.94
CA TYR A 22 -11.24 -26.48 -15.52
C TYR A 22 -11.61 -27.46 -14.42
N ASP A 23 -12.59 -28.31 -14.70
CA ASP A 23 -12.99 -29.34 -13.77
C ASP A 23 -12.00 -30.51 -13.84
N ASP A 24 -11.05 -30.53 -12.91
CA ASP A 24 -9.99 -31.52 -12.80
C ASP A 24 -10.39 -32.79 -12.03
N ASP A 25 -11.38 -32.71 -11.13
CA ASP A 25 -11.85 -33.82 -10.29
C ASP A 25 -13.05 -34.58 -10.90
N GLY A 26 -13.68 -33.97 -11.91
CA GLY A 26 -14.72 -34.55 -12.73
C GLY A 26 -16.12 -34.40 -12.12
N ASP A 27 -16.33 -33.61 -11.08
CA ASP A 27 -17.64 -33.49 -10.45
C ASP A 27 -18.69 -32.82 -11.37
N CYS A 28 -18.26 -31.99 -12.35
CA CYS A 28 -19.10 -31.45 -13.42
C CYS A 28 -19.02 -32.26 -14.74
N LEU A 29 -17.84 -32.64 -15.19
CA LEU A 29 -17.53 -33.35 -16.44
C LEU A 29 -18.01 -34.80 -16.36
N GLU A 30 -17.82 -35.48 -15.24
CA GLU A 30 -18.30 -36.85 -14.97
C GLU A 30 -19.68 -36.88 -14.31
N SER A 31 -20.29 -35.72 -14.04
CA SER A 31 -21.67 -35.65 -13.56
C SER A 31 -22.63 -36.38 -14.52
N GLN A 32 -23.63 -37.07 -13.95
CA GLN A 32 -24.71 -37.74 -14.69
C GLN A 32 -25.72 -36.76 -15.33
N LEU A 33 -25.44 -35.45 -15.26
CA LEU A 33 -26.30 -34.40 -15.82
C LEU A 33 -26.19 -34.38 -17.35
N LEU A 34 -27.26 -33.98 -18.04
CA LEU A 34 -27.18 -33.72 -19.49
C LEU A 34 -26.25 -32.53 -19.75
N GLU A 35 -25.58 -32.48 -20.90
CA GLU A 35 -24.70 -31.36 -21.28
C GLU A 35 -25.40 -29.98 -21.14
N SER A 36 -26.71 -29.91 -21.42
CA SER A 36 -27.51 -28.68 -21.25
C SER A 36 -27.83 -28.30 -19.81
N GLN A 37 -27.55 -29.18 -18.84
CA GLN A 37 -27.73 -28.97 -17.41
C GLN A 37 -26.39 -28.74 -16.68
N LYS A 38 -25.27 -28.96 -17.38
CA LYS A 38 -23.92 -28.68 -16.88
C LYS A 38 -23.60 -27.19 -16.99
N ASP A 39 -24.03 -26.56 -18.09
CA ASP A 39 -24.02 -25.10 -18.29
C ASP A 39 -25.10 -24.42 -17.43
N THR A 40 -24.75 -24.12 -16.18
CA THR A 40 -25.60 -23.46 -15.18
C THR A 40 -25.51 -21.94 -15.30
N ASN A 41 -24.36 -21.43 -15.75
CA ASN A 41 -24.08 -20.00 -15.93
C ASN A 41 -24.65 -19.43 -17.27
N GLY A 42 -25.14 -20.31 -18.16
CA GLY A 42 -25.86 -19.99 -19.39
C GLY A 42 -24.97 -19.38 -20.47
N ASP A 43 -23.71 -19.81 -20.58
CA ASP A 43 -22.73 -19.25 -21.51
C ASP A 43 -22.48 -20.07 -22.78
N GLY A 44 -23.04 -21.28 -22.85
CA GLY A 44 -22.89 -22.20 -23.95
C GLY A 44 -21.62 -23.05 -23.89
N ILE A 45 -20.84 -22.96 -22.81
CA ILE A 45 -19.66 -23.78 -22.52
C ILE A 45 -19.97 -24.53 -21.22
N PRO A 46 -20.09 -25.87 -21.24
CA PRO A 46 -20.36 -26.61 -20.02
C PRO A 46 -19.10 -26.71 -19.15
N CYS A 47 -19.29 -26.64 -17.83
CA CYS A 47 -18.25 -26.82 -16.81
C CYS A 47 -17.15 -25.77 -16.90
N ASN A 48 -17.55 -24.50 -16.83
CA ASN A 48 -16.63 -23.38 -16.77
C ASN A 48 -17.05 -22.29 -15.77
N ILE A 49 -16.16 -21.33 -15.58
CA ILE A 49 -16.34 -20.13 -14.77
C ILE A 49 -16.29 -18.91 -15.67
N ARG A 50 -17.38 -18.15 -15.65
CA ARG A 50 -17.48 -16.85 -16.33
C ARG A 50 -17.22 -15.73 -15.35
N ILE A 51 -16.14 -15.00 -15.56
CA ILE A 51 -15.80 -13.79 -14.80
C ILE A 51 -16.18 -12.56 -15.64
N VAL A 52 -17.00 -11.67 -15.09
CA VAL A 52 -17.44 -10.43 -15.74
C VAL A 52 -17.05 -9.24 -14.90
N PHE A 53 -16.28 -8.31 -15.47
CA PHE A 53 -15.96 -7.06 -14.80
C PHE A 53 -17.13 -6.09 -14.91
N ASN A 54 -17.66 -5.66 -13.75
CA ASN A 54 -18.72 -4.68 -13.70
C ASN A 54 -18.14 -3.27 -13.63
N THR A 55 -18.20 -2.54 -14.74
CA THR A 55 -17.68 -1.16 -14.83
C THR A 55 -18.40 -0.14 -13.95
N LEU A 56 -19.58 -0.46 -13.40
CA LEU A 56 -20.34 0.42 -12.51
C LEU A 56 -19.96 0.24 -11.04
N THR A 57 -19.66 -0.99 -10.60
CA THR A 57 -19.25 -1.28 -9.22
C THR A 57 -17.73 -1.36 -9.06
N GLY A 58 -16.99 -1.55 -10.15
CA GLY A 58 -15.53 -1.74 -10.12
C GLY A 58 -15.12 -3.14 -9.66
N GLU A 59 -16.06 -4.07 -9.57
CA GLU A 59 -15.86 -5.42 -9.01
C GLU A 59 -15.99 -6.50 -10.10
N TYR A 60 -15.27 -7.60 -9.90
CA TYR A 60 -15.43 -8.82 -10.68
C TYR A 60 -16.59 -9.63 -10.13
N GLN A 61 -17.54 -9.96 -11.01
CA GLN A 61 -18.63 -10.87 -10.70
C GLN A 61 -18.29 -12.25 -11.27
N ILE A 62 -18.31 -13.25 -10.40
CA ILE A 62 -17.95 -14.63 -10.73
C ILE A 62 -19.25 -15.42 -10.90
N PHE A 63 -19.42 -16.03 -12.07
CA PHE A 63 -20.52 -16.92 -12.41
C PHE A 63 -19.94 -18.29 -12.76
N ALA A 64 -19.86 -19.18 -11.79
CA ALA A 64 -19.41 -20.56 -12.01
C ALA A 64 -20.57 -21.47 -12.37
N ASP A 65 -20.28 -22.49 -13.19
CA ASP A 65 -21.08 -23.70 -13.25
C ASP A 65 -20.97 -24.49 -11.95
N SER A 66 -21.96 -25.35 -11.67
CA SER A 66 -21.93 -26.19 -10.48
C SER A 66 -20.88 -27.30 -10.64
N GLY A 67 -20.00 -27.44 -9.65
CA GLY A 67 -18.88 -28.38 -9.65
C GLY A 67 -17.72 -27.88 -10.52
N VAL A 68 -17.30 -26.64 -10.38
CA VAL A 68 -16.08 -26.15 -11.05
C VAL A 68 -15.31 -25.27 -10.07
N ASP A 69 -14.06 -25.64 -9.78
CA ASP A 69 -13.15 -24.98 -8.82
C ASP A 69 -13.83 -24.66 -7.47
N GLU A 70 -14.73 -25.53 -6.97
CA GLU A 70 -15.51 -25.28 -5.75
C GLU A 70 -14.67 -25.40 -4.46
N ASP A 71 -13.53 -26.13 -4.48
CA ASP A 71 -12.68 -26.41 -3.31
C ASP A 71 -11.15 -26.29 -3.63
N PRO A 72 -10.64 -25.09 -3.99
CA PRO A 72 -9.25 -24.89 -4.43
C PRO A 72 -8.21 -25.13 -3.32
N ASP A 73 -6.93 -25.29 -3.69
CA ASP A 73 -5.82 -25.46 -2.73
C ASP A 73 -5.69 -24.25 -1.77
N GLU A 74 -6.39 -24.34 -0.63
CA GLU A 74 -6.42 -23.33 0.42
C GLU A 74 -5.01 -23.01 0.96
N ASP A 75 -4.15 -24.04 1.00
CA ASP A 75 -2.79 -23.93 1.53
C ASP A 75 -1.90 -23.14 0.58
N ARG A 76 -2.12 -23.23 -0.74
CA ARG A 76 -1.39 -22.43 -1.73
C ARG A 76 -1.92 -21.01 -1.79
N TYR A 77 -3.24 -20.84 -1.88
CA TYR A 77 -3.86 -19.52 -1.86
C TYR A 77 -3.43 -18.75 -0.60
N GLY A 78 -3.54 -19.39 0.57
CA GLY A 78 -3.24 -18.75 1.84
C GLY A 78 -1.78 -18.33 1.98
N LYS A 79 -0.82 -19.12 1.45
CA LYS A 79 0.59 -18.73 1.42
C LYS A 79 0.82 -17.50 0.54
N GLU A 80 0.24 -17.46 -0.65
CA GLU A 80 0.38 -16.33 -1.60
C GLU A 80 -0.31 -15.06 -1.06
N ALA A 81 -1.55 -15.19 -0.57
CA ALA A 81 -2.32 -14.09 0.01
C ALA A 81 -1.62 -13.51 1.24
N GLN A 82 -1.14 -14.36 2.15
CA GLN A 82 -0.42 -13.92 3.34
C GLN A 82 0.92 -13.26 3.00
N HIS A 83 1.62 -13.73 1.97
CA HIS A 83 2.85 -13.11 1.51
C HIS A 83 2.62 -11.72 0.90
N ARG A 84 1.64 -11.58 -0.01
CA ARG A 84 1.26 -10.27 -0.59
C ARG A 84 0.80 -9.29 0.49
N ALA A 85 -0.03 -9.77 1.43
CA ALA A 85 -0.49 -8.99 2.57
C ALA A 85 0.68 -8.55 3.46
N PHE A 86 1.65 -9.43 3.72
CA PHE A 86 2.85 -9.12 4.51
C PHE A 86 3.68 -8.00 3.87
N VAL A 87 3.95 -8.09 2.57
CA VAL A 87 4.73 -7.07 1.84
C VAL A 87 4.02 -5.72 1.89
N LEU A 88 2.71 -5.68 1.62
CA LEU A 88 1.93 -4.43 1.64
C LEU A 88 1.80 -3.87 3.06
N ALA A 89 1.50 -4.70 4.05
CA ALA A 89 1.36 -4.26 5.45
C ALA A 89 2.67 -3.69 6.00
N ILE A 90 3.81 -4.36 5.77
CA ILE A 90 5.11 -3.84 6.21
C ILE A 90 5.50 -2.59 5.43
N GLY A 91 5.24 -2.55 4.12
CA GLY A 91 5.52 -1.37 3.30
C GLY A 91 4.75 -0.14 3.77
N LYS A 92 3.44 -0.28 3.96
CA LYS A 92 2.54 0.80 4.38
C LYS A 92 2.72 1.18 5.85
N LEU A 93 2.58 0.23 6.77
CA LEU A 93 2.59 0.52 8.20
C LEU A 93 3.99 0.61 8.79
N GLY A 94 4.90 -0.25 8.34
CA GLY A 94 6.29 -0.23 8.80
C GLY A 94 7.07 0.94 8.22
N PHE A 95 7.24 0.99 6.91
CA PHE A 95 8.12 1.98 6.27
C PHE A 95 7.49 3.37 6.16
N VAL A 96 6.28 3.48 5.61
CA VAL A 96 5.65 4.78 5.40
C VAL A 96 5.10 5.35 6.71
N PHE A 97 4.34 4.59 7.50
CA PHE A 97 3.75 5.13 8.71
C PHE A 97 4.77 5.22 9.87
N LEU A 98 5.32 4.09 10.34
CA LEU A 98 6.19 4.09 11.52
C LEU A 98 7.53 4.78 11.25
N LEU A 99 8.33 4.27 10.31
CA LEU A 99 9.69 4.78 10.11
C LEU A 99 9.67 6.22 9.59
N SER A 100 8.81 6.54 8.62
CA SER A 100 8.84 7.87 8.00
C SER A 100 8.28 9.00 8.86
N ILE A 101 7.50 8.70 9.91
CA ILE A 101 7.03 9.72 10.87
C ILE A 101 7.99 9.80 12.06
N PHE A 102 8.28 8.67 12.72
CA PHE A 102 9.01 8.69 13.99
C PHE A 102 10.48 9.11 13.83
N ILE A 103 11.16 8.70 12.75
CA ILE A 103 12.56 9.07 12.51
C ILE A 103 12.70 10.61 12.39
N PRO A 104 12.01 11.29 11.45
CA PRO A 104 12.07 12.75 11.38
C PRO A 104 11.52 13.44 12.63
N LEU A 105 10.54 12.88 13.33
CA LEU A 105 10.01 13.48 14.55
C LEU A 105 11.12 13.70 15.60
N PHE A 106 12.03 12.73 15.78
CA PHE A 106 13.14 12.87 16.73
C PHE A 106 14.35 13.57 16.12
N LEU A 107 14.76 13.19 14.92
CA LEU A 107 15.99 13.71 14.30
C LEU A 107 15.81 15.11 13.73
N ALA A 108 14.73 15.36 12.98
CA ALA A 108 14.54 16.63 12.28
C ALA A 108 14.12 17.78 13.21
N THR A 109 13.32 17.49 14.24
CA THR A 109 12.93 18.49 15.25
C THR A 109 14.14 18.97 16.07
N GLY A 110 15.14 18.10 16.29
CA GLY A 110 16.35 18.41 17.05
C GLY A 110 17.36 19.30 16.32
N LEU A 111 17.42 19.23 14.98
CA LEU A 111 18.43 19.89 14.12
C LEU A 111 18.58 21.39 14.34
N ILE A 112 17.51 22.08 14.74
CA ILE A 112 17.50 23.55 14.91
C ILE A 112 17.17 23.95 16.34
N ARG A 113 16.39 23.11 17.04
CA ARG A 113 16.01 23.34 18.43
C ARG A 113 17.24 23.46 19.34
N ASP A 114 18.21 22.57 19.23
CA ASP A 114 19.34 22.55 20.17
C ASP A 114 20.15 23.85 20.09
N GLU A 115 20.21 24.46 18.92
CA GLU A 115 20.90 25.74 18.73
C GLU A 115 20.07 26.95 19.14
N MET A 116 18.76 26.90 18.95
CA MET A 116 17.84 27.87 19.55
C MET A 116 17.93 27.85 21.08
N THR A 117 18.06 26.67 21.69
CA THR A 117 18.13 26.53 23.15
C THR A 117 19.50 26.89 23.72
N SER A 118 20.58 26.63 22.99
CA SER A 118 21.95 26.94 23.41
C SER A 118 22.39 28.38 23.11
N GLY A 119 21.58 29.17 22.41
CA GLY A 119 21.89 30.56 22.07
C GLY A 119 23.04 30.71 21.07
N THR A 120 23.44 29.61 20.42
CA THR A 120 24.56 29.59 19.47
C THR A 120 24.19 30.11 18.08
N MET A 121 22.90 30.43 17.86
CA MET A 121 22.37 30.94 16.60
C MET A 121 23.08 32.22 16.13
N HIS A 122 23.39 33.15 17.06
CA HIS A 122 24.10 34.41 16.76
C HIS A 122 25.48 34.20 16.14
N TYR A 123 26.18 33.11 16.47
CA TYR A 123 27.51 32.83 15.91
C TYR A 123 27.46 32.31 14.47
N MET A 124 26.32 31.75 14.07
CA MET A 124 26.14 31.24 12.71
C MET A 124 25.67 32.32 11.74
N THR A 125 24.82 33.23 12.21
CA THR A 125 24.27 34.31 11.40
C THR A 125 25.24 35.47 11.22
N ALA A 126 26.35 35.49 11.98
CA ALA A 126 27.48 36.39 11.78
C ALA A 126 28.33 36.05 10.52
N LYS A 127 28.20 34.85 9.94
CA LYS A 127 28.91 34.49 8.69
C LYS A 127 28.15 35.00 7.46
N PRO A 128 28.85 35.42 6.39
CA PRO A 128 28.22 35.86 5.15
C PRO A 128 27.74 34.66 4.31
N ILE A 129 26.79 33.88 4.86
CA ILE A 129 26.11 32.76 4.20
C ILE A 129 24.62 33.08 4.17
N ALA A 130 23.94 32.79 3.06
CA ALA A 130 22.50 33.05 2.98
C ALA A 130 21.77 32.15 3.99
N ARG A 131 20.91 32.75 4.82
CA ARG A 131 20.24 32.06 5.95
C ARG A 131 19.38 30.87 5.50
N GLY A 132 18.85 30.92 4.29
CA GLY A 132 18.10 29.81 3.68
C GLY A 132 18.97 28.60 3.31
N GLU A 133 20.26 28.82 3.04
CA GLU A 133 21.22 27.77 2.73
C GLU A 133 21.64 27.02 4.00
N ILE A 134 21.76 27.70 5.14
CA ILE A 134 22.05 27.07 6.44
C ILE A 134 20.97 26.05 6.80
N PHE A 135 19.70 26.43 6.63
CA PHE A 135 18.56 25.53 6.83
C PHE A 135 18.61 24.33 5.88
N LEU A 136 18.91 24.57 4.60
CA LEU A 136 18.99 23.52 3.58
C LEU A 136 20.16 22.55 3.83
N TYR A 137 21.35 23.04 4.21
CA TYR A 137 22.51 22.17 4.48
C TYR A 137 22.27 21.22 5.66
N ARG A 138 21.53 21.67 6.67
CA ARG A 138 21.14 20.81 7.80
C ARG A 138 20.14 19.75 7.39
N MET A 139 19.16 20.16 6.59
CA MET A 139 18.22 19.21 6.03
C MET A 139 18.94 18.16 5.18
N LEU A 140 19.90 18.56 4.33
CA LEU A 140 20.74 17.63 3.57
C LEU A 140 21.56 16.70 4.48
N GLY A 141 22.07 17.20 5.60
CA GLY A 141 22.75 16.38 6.61
C GLY A 141 21.82 15.31 7.21
N TYR A 142 20.58 15.67 7.53
CA TYR A 142 19.55 14.74 7.99
C TYR A 142 19.19 13.71 6.91
N LEU A 143 18.92 14.15 5.68
CA LEU A 143 18.59 13.26 4.56
C LEU A 143 19.77 12.32 4.24
N GLY A 144 21.01 12.81 4.36
CA GLY A 144 22.22 12.02 4.19
C GLY A 144 22.37 10.87 5.20
N ILE A 145 21.66 10.91 6.33
CA ILE A 145 21.62 9.80 7.31
C ILE A 145 20.37 8.95 7.07
N VAL A 146 19.20 9.57 6.92
CA VAL A 146 17.92 8.86 6.86
C VAL A 146 17.74 8.10 5.54
N TRP A 147 18.09 8.68 4.40
CA TRP A 147 17.91 8.00 3.12
C TRP A 147 18.75 6.73 2.98
N PRO A 148 20.05 6.71 3.34
CA PRO A 148 20.80 5.46 3.36
C PRO A 148 20.24 4.45 4.36
N TYR A 149 19.79 4.89 5.53
CA TYR A 149 19.14 4.01 6.51
C TYR A 149 17.89 3.35 5.93
N MET A 150 16.99 4.12 5.30
CA MET A 150 15.77 3.61 4.69
C MET A 150 16.07 2.67 3.52
N LEU A 151 17.08 3.00 2.69
CA LEU A 151 17.54 2.15 1.59
C LEU A 151 18.02 0.80 2.10
N VAL A 152 18.90 0.79 3.11
CA VAL A 152 19.44 -0.45 3.69
C VAL A 152 18.33 -1.29 4.30
N MET A 153 17.43 -0.69 5.09
CA MET A 153 16.33 -1.43 5.71
C MET A 153 15.36 -2.00 4.68
N CYS A 154 15.02 -1.22 3.64
CA CYS A 154 14.14 -1.67 2.56
C CYS A 154 14.78 -2.80 1.76
N LEU A 155 16.08 -2.69 1.43
CA LEU A 155 16.83 -3.71 0.72
C LEU A 155 16.90 -5.02 1.52
N LEU A 156 17.16 -4.95 2.83
CA LEU A 156 17.16 -6.13 3.69
C LEU A 156 15.79 -6.82 3.70
N MET A 157 14.71 -6.05 3.80
CA MET A 157 13.35 -6.61 3.77
C MET A 157 12.98 -7.18 2.41
N ALA A 158 13.41 -6.54 1.31
CA ALA A 158 13.23 -7.05 -0.04
C ALA A 158 13.95 -8.38 -0.27
N ILE A 159 15.15 -8.55 0.30
CA ILE A 159 15.86 -9.83 0.25
C ILE A 159 15.16 -10.90 1.08
N ILE A 160 14.76 -10.58 2.31
CA ILE A 160 14.11 -11.55 3.21
C ILE A 160 12.77 -12.01 2.62
N SER A 161 11.92 -11.08 2.21
CA SER A 161 10.63 -11.41 1.59
C SER A 161 10.81 -12.14 0.27
N GLY A 162 11.74 -11.74 -0.59
CA GLY A 162 11.97 -12.43 -1.87
C GLY A 162 12.52 -13.86 -1.73
N LEU A 163 13.15 -14.21 -0.60
CA LEU A 163 13.62 -15.57 -0.27
C LEU A 163 12.56 -16.43 0.43
N LEU A 164 11.66 -15.80 1.19
CA LEU A 164 10.58 -16.48 1.92
C LEU A 164 9.27 -16.54 1.14
N GLY A 165 9.20 -15.86 -0.01
CA GLY A 165 8.02 -15.81 -0.84
C GLY A 165 7.66 -17.18 -1.42
N PRO A 166 6.37 -17.51 -1.51
CA PRO A 166 5.91 -18.74 -2.17
C PRO A 166 6.21 -18.69 -3.67
N GLY A 167 6.67 -19.82 -4.21
CA GLY A 167 6.92 -20.03 -5.63
C GLY A 167 7.95 -21.13 -5.91
N ASP A 168 7.98 -21.61 -7.16
CA ASP A 168 8.93 -22.63 -7.63
C ASP A 168 10.35 -22.09 -7.86
N GLN A 169 10.50 -20.76 -7.81
CA GLN A 169 11.76 -20.07 -8.03
C GLN A 169 12.50 -19.81 -6.72
N PHE A 170 13.84 -19.86 -6.77
CA PHE A 170 14.68 -19.58 -5.60
C PHE A 170 14.56 -18.15 -5.07
N PHE A 171 14.21 -17.18 -5.93
CA PHE A 171 14.00 -15.79 -5.54
C PHE A 171 12.91 -15.14 -6.38
N ARG A 172 11.96 -14.47 -5.72
CA ARG A 172 10.84 -13.80 -6.38
C ARG A 172 11.20 -12.35 -6.75
N PHE A 173 11.58 -12.16 -8.01
CA PHE A 173 11.99 -10.83 -8.51
C PHE A 173 10.82 -9.85 -8.69
N ALA A 174 9.60 -10.33 -8.86
CA ALA A 174 8.42 -9.47 -9.01
C ALA A 174 8.26 -8.53 -7.80
N ASP A 175 8.39 -9.07 -6.59
CA ASP A 175 8.20 -8.33 -5.33
C ASP A 175 9.18 -7.16 -5.17
N LEU A 176 10.34 -7.21 -5.84
CA LEU A 176 11.30 -6.11 -5.86
C LEU A 176 10.70 -4.82 -6.44
N GLY A 177 9.75 -4.93 -7.37
CA GLY A 177 9.00 -3.80 -7.91
C GLY A 177 8.14 -3.11 -6.84
N VAL A 178 7.50 -3.88 -5.96
CA VAL A 178 6.71 -3.36 -4.84
C VAL A 178 7.63 -2.73 -3.80
N TRP A 179 8.75 -3.37 -3.48
CA TRP A 179 9.74 -2.77 -2.57
C TRP A 179 10.33 -1.48 -3.11
N PHE A 180 10.47 -1.35 -4.43
CA PHE A 180 10.89 -0.10 -5.06
C PHE A 180 9.86 1.01 -4.90
N SER A 181 8.56 0.72 -5.06
CA SER A 181 7.50 1.71 -4.80
C SER A 181 7.46 2.12 -3.33
N VAL A 182 7.60 1.16 -2.40
CA VAL A 182 7.72 1.40 -0.96
C VAL A 182 8.94 2.27 -0.63
N LEU A 183 10.09 2.00 -1.24
CA LEU A 183 11.29 2.80 -1.04
C LEU A 183 11.07 4.25 -1.46
N ILE A 184 10.54 4.48 -2.66
CA ILE A 184 10.26 5.83 -3.15
C ILE A 184 9.27 6.54 -2.23
N ALA A 185 8.17 5.89 -1.88
CA ALA A 185 7.16 6.45 -0.98
C ALA A 185 7.77 6.86 0.36
N ALA A 186 8.60 6.00 0.95
CA ALA A 186 9.26 6.27 2.22
C ALA A 186 10.32 7.38 2.14
N LEU A 187 11.09 7.46 1.04
CA LEU A 187 12.07 8.53 0.83
C LEU A 187 11.39 9.91 0.69
N LEU A 188 10.25 9.96 -0.01
CA LEU A 188 9.46 11.18 -0.15
C LEU A 188 8.73 11.54 1.15
N ALA A 189 8.16 10.56 1.86
CA ALA A 189 7.54 10.78 3.15
C ALA A 189 8.53 11.34 4.17
N THR A 190 9.72 10.72 4.30
CA THR A 190 10.78 11.21 5.21
C THR A 190 11.30 12.60 4.83
N LEU A 191 11.26 12.96 3.55
CA LEU A 191 11.56 14.31 3.07
C LEU A 191 10.50 15.30 3.57
N VAL A 192 9.21 15.04 3.31
CA VAL A 192 8.12 15.94 3.70
C VAL A 192 8.03 16.08 5.21
N TYR A 193 8.03 14.97 5.96
CA TYR A 193 7.98 15.00 7.42
C TYR A 193 9.23 15.63 8.02
N GLY A 194 10.41 15.40 7.44
CA GLY A 194 11.62 16.08 7.87
C GLY A 194 11.52 17.61 7.71
N MET A 195 10.93 18.10 6.61
CA MET A 195 10.70 19.53 6.40
C MET A 195 9.63 20.08 7.35
N LEU A 196 8.55 19.35 7.55
CA LEU A 196 7.46 19.75 8.42
C LEU A 196 7.93 19.85 9.88
N PHE A 197 8.60 18.83 10.40
CA PHE A 197 9.04 18.82 11.80
C PHE A 197 10.21 19.76 12.07
N SER A 198 11.14 19.93 11.11
CA SER A 198 12.16 20.97 11.24
C SER A 198 11.56 22.37 11.24
N PHE A 199 10.52 22.63 10.42
CA PHE A 199 9.75 23.87 10.46
C PHE A 199 9.07 24.11 11.83
N LEU A 200 8.39 23.11 12.38
CA LEU A 200 7.78 23.23 13.72
C LEU A 200 8.82 23.46 14.81
N GLY A 201 10.00 22.84 14.68
CA GLY A 201 11.16 23.06 15.54
C GLY A 201 11.67 24.51 15.49
N VAL A 202 11.64 25.14 14.31
CA VAL A 202 11.95 26.58 14.15
C VAL A 202 10.86 27.44 14.77
N LEU A 203 9.58 27.11 14.59
CA LEU A 203 8.45 27.92 15.07
C LEU A 203 8.45 28.07 16.60
N TRP A 204 8.81 27.02 17.35
CA TRP A 204 8.73 27.08 18.81
C TRP A 204 9.83 26.28 19.52
N LYS A 205 10.27 26.78 20.68
CA LYS A 205 11.27 26.11 21.54
C LYS A 205 10.84 24.69 21.95
N TYR A 206 9.54 24.45 22.01
CA TYR A 206 8.93 23.15 22.24
C TYR A 206 8.22 22.60 20.98
N GLY A 207 8.83 22.77 19.80
CA GLY A 207 8.25 22.33 18.52
C GLY A 207 7.78 20.86 18.50
N ILE A 208 8.38 20.00 19.33
CA ILE A 208 7.93 18.61 19.51
C ILE A 208 6.49 18.49 20.03
N ILE A 209 6.02 19.45 20.83
CA ILE A 209 4.63 19.49 21.34
C ILE A 209 3.66 19.79 20.20
N LEU A 210 4.06 20.62 19.22
CA LEU A 210 3.24 20.90 18.03
C LEU A 210 3.26 19.74 17.01
N ALA A 211 4.37 19.00 16.97
CA ALA A 211 4.51 17.85 16.10
C ALA A 211 3.61 16.67 16.51
N LEU A 212 3.29 16.54 17.79
CA LEU A 212 2.54 15.41 18.33
C LEU A 212 1.07 15.35 17.84
N PRO A 213 0.27 16.45 17.85
CA PRO A 213 -1.05 16.46 17.23
C PRO A 213 -1.02 16.14 15.73
N ILE A 214 0.01 16.58 15.01
CA ILE A 214 0.17 16.28 13.58
C ILE A 214 0.49 14.80 13.38
N ALA A 215 1.38 14.22 14.18
CA ALA A 215 1.65 12.78 14.14
C ALA A 215 0.39 11.96 14.46
N ALA A 216 -0.45 12.42 15.39
CA ALA A 216 -1.74 11.78 15.68
C ALA A 216 -2.73 11.89 14.51
N TRP A 217 -2.77 13.04 13.83
CA TRP A 217 -3.55 13.21 12.60
C TRP A 217 -3.12 12.23 11.51
N GLU A 218 -1.80 12.12 11.26
CA GLU A 218 -1.25 11.22 10.26
C GLU A 218 -1.50 9.74 10.60
N LEU A 219 -1.52 9.36 11.89
CA LEU A 219 -1.95 8.02 12.33
C LEU A 219 -3.43 7.77 12.02
N GLY A 220 -4.31 8.74 12.25
CA GLY A 220 -5.72 8.63 11.89
C GLY A 220 -5.91 8.43 10.39
N MET A 221 -5.16 9.14 9.57
CA MET A 221 -5.23 9.04 8.12
C MET A 221 -4.63 7.73 7.59
N ALA A 222 -3.56 7.22 8.22
CA ALA A 222 -3.00 5.91 7.89
C ALA A 222 -4.02 4.78 8.08
N LEU A 223 -4.76 4.79 9.20
CA LEU A 223 -5.81 3.80 9.47
C LEU A 223 -7.01 3.97 8.51
N LEU A 224 -7.41 5.21 8.25
CA LEU A 224 -8.48 5.50 7.29
C LEU A 224 -8.13 5.02 5.88
N SER A 225 -6.86 5.03 5.48
CA SER A 225 -6.46 4.58 4.13
C SER A 225 -6.65 3.09 3.93
N MET A 226 -6.67 2.30 5.00
CA MET A 226 -6.85 0.85 4.94
C MET A 226 -8.32 0.46 5.09
N SER A 227 -9.11 1.26 5.81
CA SER A 227 -10.53 0.98 6.03
C SER A 227 -11.46 1.65 5.01
N VAL A 228 -11.10 2.85 4.53
CA VAL A 228 -11.93 3.66 3.62
C VAL A 228 -11.02 4.42 2.64
N PRO A 229 -10.45 3.72 1.64
CA PRO A 229 -9.47 4.30 0.71
C PRO A 229 -10.05 5.39 -0.23
N GLU A 230 -11.37 5.37 -0.46
CA GLU A 230 -12.07 6.39 -1.26
C GLU A 230 -12.26 7.74 -0.55
N SER A 231 -11.85 7.83 0.71
CA SER A 231 -12.04 9.02 1.51
C SER A 231 -11.21 10.20 0.98
N THR A 232 -11.88 11.26 0.55
CA THR A 232 -11.23 12.53 0.16
C THR A 232 -10.32 13.10 1.26
N PHE A 233 -10.55 12.74 2.53
CA PHE A 233 -9.72 13.19 3.66
C PHE A 233 -8.26 12.71 3.57
N LEU A 234 -8.00 11.57 2.91
CA LEU A 234 -6.65 11.03 2.72
C LEU A 234 -5.75 11.96 1.90
N ARG A 235 -6.35 12.76 1.02
CA ARG A 235 -5.64 13.72 0.15
C ARG A 235 -5.07 14.90 0.93
N MET A 236 -5.48 15.11 2.18
CA MET A 236 -4.93 16.13 3.06
C MET A 236 -3.72 15.66 3.88
N SER A 237 -3.39 14.37 3.86
CA SER A 237 -2.29 13.77 4.63
C SER A 237 -1.13 13.37 3.73
N VAL A 238 0.08 13.44 4.29
CA VAL A 238 1.31 12.99 3.63
C VAL A 238 1.32 11.47 3.49
N VAL A 239 0.78 10.74 4.49
CA VAL A 239 0.61 9.29 4.43
C VAL A 239 -0.30 8.88 3.27
N GLY A 240 -1.42 9.57 3.06
CA GLY A 240 -2.37 9.23 1.99
C GLY A 240 -1.71 9.21 0.61
N TRP A 241 -0.98 10.27 0.25
CA TRP A 241 -0.22 10.33 -1.00
C TRP A 241 0.89 9.28 -1.10
N SER A 242 1.51 8.94 0.04
CA SER A 242 2.56 7.92 0.08
C SER A 242 1.99 6.51 -0.10
N MET A 243 0.80 6.24 0.46
CA MET A 243 0.08 4.97 0.29
C MET A 243 -0.39 4.80 -1.15
N SER A 244 -0.90 5.85 -1.80
CA SER A 244 -1.27 5.80 -3.23
C SER A 244 -0.09 5.39 -4.14
N ILE A 245 1.16 5.75 -3.79
CA ILE A 245 2.35 5.30 -4.53
C ILE A 245 2.57 3.78 -4.37
N ILE A 246 2.40 3.26 -3.15
CA ILE A 246 2.56 1.83 -2.86
C ILE A 246 1.48 1.04 -3.58
N ASP A 247 0.22 1.45 -3.46
CA ASP A 247 -0.92 0.78 -4.09
C ASP A 247 -0.82 0.75 -5.61
N SER A 248 -0.42 1.88 -6.20
CA SER A 248 -0.13 1.92 -7.63
C SER A 248 1.05 1.03 -8.03
N GLY A 249 2.10 0.98 -7.21
CA GLY A 249 3.24 0.10 -7.45
C GLY A 249 2.88 -1.38 -7.34
N ALA A 250 2.00 -1.72 -6.39
CA ALA A 250 1.49 -3.07 -6.20
C ALA A 250 0.67 -3.52 -7.40
N LEU A 251 -0.27 -2.71 -7.88
CA LEU A 251 -1.08 -3.02 -9.07
C LEU A 251 -0.26 -3.11 -10.37
N LEU A 252 0.89 -2.44 -10.46
CA LEU A 252 1.80 -2.59 -11.60
C LEU A 252 2.57 -3.91 -11.58
N VAL A 253 2.81 -4.47 -10.39
CA VAL A 253 3.58 -5.72 -10.22
C VAL A 253 2.65 -6.94 -10.17
N TRP A 254 1.51 -6.80 -9.51
CA TRP A 254 0.46 -7.79 -9.35
C TRP A 254 -0.82 -7.24 -9.99
N PRO A 255 -0.93 -7.26 -11.34
CA PRO A 255 -2.11 -6.75 -12.03
C PRO A 255 -3.36 -7.61 -11.77
N ASP A 256 -3.16 -8.84 -11.32
CA ASP A 256 -4.17 -9.82 -10.92
C ASP A 256 -4.75 -9.58 -9.52
N MET A 257 -4.24 -8.60 -8.76
CA MET A 257 -4.53 -8.47 -7.33
C MET A 257 -6.03 -8.29 -7.02
N ASP A 258 -6.76 -7.51 -7.82
CA ASP A 258 -8.21 -7.33 -7.64
C ASP A 258 -8.98 -8.64 -7.90
N MET A 259 -8.62 -9.38 -8.94
CA MET A 259 -9.25 -10.66 -9.27
C MET A 259 -8.86 -11.77 -8.27
N PHE A 260 -7.62 -11.77 -7.79
CA PHE A 260 -7.11 -12.70 -6.79
C PHE A 260 -7.79 -12.52 -5.43
N THR A 261 -8.10 -11.29 -5.04
CA THR A 261 -8.87 -11.01 -3.82
C THR A 261 -10.34 -11.44 -3.98
N ALA A 262 -10.93 -11.24 -5.16
CA ALA A 262 -12.29 -11.72 -5.47
C ALA A 262 -12.41 -13.25 -5.53
N ALA A 263 -11.38 -13.94 -6.02
CA ALA A 263 -11.31 -15.41 -5.97
C ALA A 263 -11.33 -15.92 -4.51
N GLY A 264 -10.58 -15.25 -3.64
CA GLY A 264 -10.50 -15.57 -2.21
C GLY A 264 -11.80 -15.43 -1.44
N SER A 265 -12.61 -14.43 -1.79
CA SER A 265 -13.93 -14.27 -1.19
C SER A 265 -14.93 -15.28 -1.76
N TRP A 266 -14.89 -15.55 -3.06
CA TRP A 266 -15.80 -16.47 -3.73
C TRP A 266 -15.63 -17.94 -3.28
N ALA A 267 -14.41 -18.47 -3.35
CA ALA A 267 -14.16 -19.89 -3.10
C ALA A 267 -14.11 -20.28 -1.61
N GLY A 268 -14.12 -19.32 -0.68
CA GLY A 268 -14.44 -19.61 0.73
C GLY A 268 -15.93 -19.93 0.95
N GLY A 269 -16.67 -20.20 -0.12
CA GLY A 269 -18.10 -20.51 -0.10
C GLY A 269 -18.99 -19.28 0.02
N SER A 270 -18.65 -18.14 -0.58
CA SER A 270 -19.49 -16.93 -0.54
C SER A 270 -20.86 -17.17 -1.19
N ASN A 271 -21.80 -17.64 -0.40
CA ASN A 271 -23.22 -17.52 -0.71
C ASN A 271 -23.65 -16.09 -0.38
N ASP A 272 -24.02 -15.36 -1.41
CA ASP A 272 -24.71 -14.06 -1.37
C ASP A 272 -26.18 -14.25 -0.89
N GLY A 273 -26.34 -14.98 0.21
CA GLY A 273 -27.59 -15.48 0.74
C GLY A 273 -28.00 -14.71 1.97
N ASN A 274 -28.91 -13.76 1.80
CA ASN A 274 -29.65 -13.10 2.87
C ASN A 274 -30.49 -14.12 3.69
N SER A 275 -29.83 -14.90 4.55
CA SER A 275 -30.43 -15.91 5.41
C SER A 275 -30.01 -15.68 6.85
N PHE A 276 -30.97 -15.28 7.67
CA PHE A 276 -30.89 -15.12 9.13
C PHE A 276 -30.41 -16.39 9.90
N PHE A 277 -30.12 -17.49 9.20
CA PHE A 277 -29.66 -18.77 9.74
C PHE A 277 -28.53 -19.44 8.92
N SER A 278 -27.82 -18.75 8.02
CA SER A 278 -26.64 -19.34 7.37
C SER A 278 -25.41 -19.26 8.29
N PHE A 279 -24.74 -20.39 8.47
CA PHE A 279 -23.42 -20.45 9.10
C PHE A 279 -22.46 -19.58 8.30
N GLU A 280 -21.59 -18.82 8.99
CA GLU A 280 -20.56 -17.97 8.39
C GLU A 280 -19.73 -18.82 7.42
N THR A 281 -19.82 -18.52 6.13
CA THR A 281 -18.93 -19.08 5.11
C THR A 281 -17.63 -18.29 5.20
N GLU A 282 -16.57 -18.94 5.68
CA GLU A 282 -15.28 -18.29 5.91
C GLU A 282 -14.53 -18.14 4.58
N ALA A 283 -14.21 -16.90 4.22
CA ALA A 283 -13.30 -16.63 3.11
C ALA A 283 -11.98 -17.40 3.28
N LEU A 284 -11.30 -17.71 2.17
CA LEU A 284 -10.06 -18.48 2.19
C LEU A 284 -9.02 -17.89 3.16
N PRO A 285 -8.22 -18.74 3.83
CA PRO A 285 -7.25 -18.26 4.82
C PRO A 285 -6.30 -17.25 4.18
N GLY A 286 -6.14 -16.08 4.80
CA GLY A 286 -5.29 -14.99 4.29
C GLY A 286 -6.01 -13.93 3.44
N HIS A 287 -7.24 -14.21 2.96
CA HIS A 287 -8.06 -13.23 2.23
C HIS A 287 -8.23 -11.91 3.01
N GLY A 288 -8.72 -11.98 4.25
CA GLY A 288 -8.99 -10.77 5.03
C GLY A 288 -7.75 -9.93 5.35
N ALA A 289 -6.56 -10.54 5.40
CA ALA A 289 -5.31 -9.81 5.58
C ALA A 289 -4.90 -9.08 4.30
N LEU A 290 -5.14 -9.69 3.14
CA LEU A 290 -4.87 -9.10 1.83
C LEU A 290 -5.86 -7.99 1.51
N GLU A 291 -7.16 -8.22 1.71
CA GLU A 291 -8.22 -7.23 1.51
C GLU A 291 -7.96 -5.96 2.35
N TRP A 292 -7.58 -6.13 3.62
CA TRP A 292 -7.25 -5.00 4.49
C TRP A 292 -5.95 -4.28 4.08
N ALA A 293 -4.98 -4.99 3.50
CA ALA A 293 -3.71 -4.40 3.07
C ALA A 293 -3.80 -3.74 1.69
N GLN A 294 -4.70 -4.22 0.83
CA GLN A 294 -5.01 -3.68 -0.48
C GLN A 294 -5.88 -2.41 -0.35
N SER A 295 -5.69 -1.47 -1.26
CA SER A 295 -6.45 -0.22 -1.30
C SER A 295 -6.57 0.20 -2.75
N ASP A 296 -7.71 0.81 -3.10
CA ASP A 296 -7.88 1.44 -4.40
C ASP A 296 -6.90 2.62 -4.55
N LEU A 297 -6.59 2.95 -5.79
CA LEU A 297 -5.74 4.05 -6.25
C LEU A 297 -6.28 5.42 -5.80
N GLY A 298 -7.55 5.51 -5.37
CA GLY A 298 -8.20 6.66 -4.73
C GLY A 298 -8.32 7.93 -5.58
N LEU A 299 -7.77 7.92 -6.80
CA LEU A 299 -7.76 9.03 -7.76
C LEU A 299 -8.58 8.74 -9.03
N GLY A 300 -9.10 7.52 -9.20
CA GLY A 300 -9.84 7.11 -10.40
C GLY A 300 -9.02 7.19 -11.70
N MET A 301 -7.68 7.15 -11.57
CA MET A 301 -6.73 7.15 -12.67
C MET A 301 -5.93 5.85 -12.63
N GLY A 302 -5.37 5.43 -13.78
CA GLY A 302 -4.53 4.23 -13.81
C GLY A 302 -3.27 4.33 -12.90
N PRO A 303 -2.55 3.22 -12.69
CA PRO A 303 -1.45 3.18 -11.72
C PRO A 303 -0.31 4.18 -12.02
N TYR A 304 0.11 4.32 -13.29
CA TYR A 304 1.18 5.23 -13.69
C TYR A 304 0.92 6.72 -13.36
N PRO A 305 -0.20 7.33 -13.81
CA PRO A 305 -0.48 8.73 -13.49
C PRO A 305 -0.63 8.98 -11.98
N THR A 306 -1.18 8.02 -11.22
CA THR A 306 -1.33 8.12 -9.76
C THR A 306 0.02 8.24 -9.05
N ILE A 307 1.03 7.46 -9.46
CA ILE A 307 2.40 7.59 -8.92
C ILE A 307 2.97 8.97 -9.19
N ILE A 308 2.89 9.44 -10.44
CA ILE A 308 3.48 10.72 -10.85
C ILE A 308 2.83 11.88 -10.09
N VAL A 309 1.51 11.91 -10.02
CA VAL A 309 0.77 12.96 -9.30
C VAL A 309 1.13 12.94 -7.83
N SER A 310 1.16 11.77 -7.20
CA SER A 310 1.51 11.64 -5.78
C SER A 310 2.94 12.11 -5.49
N MET A 311 3.91 11.76 -6.34
CA MET A 311 5.29 12.25 -6.23
C MET A 311 5.36 13.78 -6.34
N LEU A 312 4.66 14.37 -7.32
CA LEU A 312 4.64 15.82 -7.53
C LEU A 312 4.03 16.54 -6.32
N VAL A 313 2.94 16.01 -5.75
CA VAL A 313 2.31 16.58 -4.56
C VAL A 313 3.25 16.52 -3.36
N LEU A 314 3.91 15.38 -3.11
CA LEU A 314 4.86 15.25 -1.99
C LEU A 314 6.05 16.20 -2.16
N VAL A 315 6.61 16.32 -3.36
CA VAL A 315 7.71 17.28 -3.63
C VAL A 315 7.23 18.72 -3.45
N ALA A 316 6.01 19.06 -3.91
CA ALA A 316 5.43 20.38 -3.72
C ALA A 316 5.21 20.71 -2.24
N GLN A 317 4.73 19.75 -1.44
CA GLN A 317 4.59 19.90 0.02
C GLN A 317 5.95 20.12 0.69
N ALA A 318 6.98 19.34 0.33
CA ALA A 318 8.34 19.54 0.84
C ALA A 318 8.88 20.94 0.51
N ALA A 319 8.70 21.39 -0.73
CA ALA A 319 9.11 22.73 -1.18
C ALA A 319 8.33 23.84 -0.44
N PHE A 320 7.05 23.64 -0.17
CA PHE A 320 6.22 24.56 0.61
C PHE A 320 6.73 24.72 2.05
N PHE A 321 6.98 23.61 2.75
CA PHE A 321 7.52 23.66 4.12
C PHE A 321 8.93 24.23 4.16
N TRP A 322 9.75 23.96 3.14
CA TRP A 322 11.05 24.59 2.98
C TRP A 322 10.94 26.12 2.92
N PHE A 323 10.09 26.62 2.02
CA PHE A 323 9.93 28.04 1.78
C PHE A 323 9.43 28.77 3.04
N ILE A 324 8.42 28.22 3.71
CA ILE A 324 7.89 28.80 4.95
C ILE A 324 8.94 28.73 6.07
N GLY A 325 9.63 27.60 6.22
CA GLY A 325 10.69 27.43 7.21
C GLY A 325 11.78 28.49 7.08
N GLN A 326 12.21 28.79 5.84
CA GLN A 326 13.17 29.86 5.59
C GLN A 326 12.64 31.26 5.96
N LEU A 327 11.37 31.56 5.66
CA LEU A 327 10.76 32.85 5.99
C LEU A 327 10.68 33.07 7.50
N VAL A 328 10.22 32.06 8.25
CA VAL A 328 10.12 32.15 9.71
C VAL A 328 11.50 32.26 10.34
N PHE A 329 12.49 31.50 9.86
CA PHE A 329 13.86 31.58 10.36
C PHE A 329 14.46 32.99 10.20
N LYS A 330 14.15 33.68 9.10
CA LYS A 330 14.58 35.09 8.90
C LYS A 330 13.98 36.06 9.91
N SER A 331 12.76 35.80 10.38
CA SER A 331 12.01 36.73 11.26
C SER A 331 12.46 36.69 12.73
N LYS A 332 13.10 35.62 13.19
CA LYS A 332 13.35 35.38 14.62
C LYS A 332 14.58 36.07 15.23
N GLU A 333 15.39 36.76 14.44
CA GLU A 333 16.60 37.45 14.92
C GLU A 333 16.48 38.99 14.92
N ILE A 334 15.27 39.55 14.77
CA ILE A 334 15.05 41.00 14.84
C ILE A 334 14.82 41.47 16.29
N GLU A 335 14.77 40.56 17.28
CA GLU A 335 14.59 40.87 18.70
C GLU A 335 15.81 40.51 19.56
#